data_AF-A0A2L2XEF2-F1
#
_entry.id   AF-A0A2L2XEF2-F1
#
_cell.length_a   1.000
_cell.length_b   1.000
_cell.length_c   1.000
_cell.angle_alpha   90.00
_cell.angle_beta   90.00
_cell.angle_gamma   90.00
#
_symmetry.space_group_name_H-M   'P 1'
#
loop_
_entity.id
_entity.type
_entity.pdbx_description
1 polymer ?
#
loop_
_entity_poly.entity_id
_entity_poly.type
_entity_poly.pdbx_seq_one_letter_code
_entity_poly.pdbx_strand_id
1 'polypeptide(L)' 'MDHKAEKVILDAVREAAKDGRLSCTMARKLAEELKVTPASIGKACHQLQIKIKACELGCF' A
#
# COMPACT_ATOMS: atom_id res chain seq x y z
N MET A 1 18.98 8.07 6.80
CA MET A 1 18.37 9.10 5.93
C MET A 1 17.33 8.38 5.08
N ASP A 2 16.09 8.23 5.55
CA ASP A 2 15.19 7.23 4.94
C ASP A 2 13.75 7.75 4.70
N HIS A 3 13.49 9.04 4.96
CA HIS A 3 12.15 9.64 4.94
C HIS A 3 11.55 9.88 3.55
N LYS A 4 12.29 9.64 2.45
CA LYS A 4 11.80 9.93 1.09
C LYS A 4 10.99 8.79 0.48
N ALA A 5 11.36 7.53 0.77
CA ALA A 5 10.70 6.37 0.20
C ALA A 5 9.24 6.25 0.68
N GLU A 6 8.98 6.54 1.95
CA GLU A 6 7.63 6.45 2.53
C GLU A 6 6.64 7.38 1.83
N LYS A 7 7.08 8.58 1.45
CA LYS A 7 6.24 9.57 0.76
C LYS A 7 5.83 9.14 -0.64
N VAL A 8 6.71 8.44 -1.37
CA VAL A 8 6.41 7.89 -2.71
C VAL A 8 5.37 6.77 -2.59
N ILE A 9 5.53 5.91 -1.58
CA ILE A 9 4.59 4.83 -1.30
C ILE A 9 3.21 5.38 -0.92
N LEU A 10 3.17 6.39 -0.06
CA LEU A 10 1.93 7.06 0.35
C LEU A 10 1.16 7.62 -0.85
N ASP A 11 1.86 8.29 -1.77
CA ASP A 11 1.24 8.88 -2.97
C ASP A 11 0.69 7.80 -3.90
N ALA A 12 1.50 6.77 -4.18
CA ALA A 12 1.10 5.68 -5.06
C ALA A 12 -0.05 4.83 -4.49
N VAL A 13 -0.05 4.59 -3.17
CA VAL A 13 -1.16 3.95 -2.45
C VAL A 13 -2.43 4.82 -2.53
N ARG A 14 -2.29 6.14 -2.39
CA ARG A 14 -3.42 7.07 -2.47
C ARG A 14 -4.01 7.14 -3.88
N GLU A 15 -3.18 7.12 -4.92
CA GLU A 15 -3.63 7.06 -6.32
C GLU A 15 -4.31 5.72 -6.65
N ALA A 16 -3.77 4.62 -6.14
CA ALA A 16 -4.36 3.30 -6.32
C ALA A 16 -5.63 3.08 -5.50
N ALA A 17 -5.78 3.78 -4.36
CA ALA A 17 -6.94 3.67 -3.49
C ALA A 17 -8.18 4.35 -4.07
N LYS A 18 -8.94 3.60 -4.87
CA LYS A 18 -10.27 4.03 -5.31
C LYS A 18 -11.22 4.05 -4.10
N ASP A 19 -11.71 5.24 -3.76
CA ASP A 19 -12.74 5.45 -2.72
C ASP A 19 -12.25 5.18 -1.28
N GLY A 20 -10.94 5.37 -1.01
CA GLY A 20 -10.35 5.07 0.30
C GLY A 20 -10.24 3.57 0.58
N ARG A 21 -10.28 2.75 -0.47
CA ARG A 21 -10.13 1.29 -0.42
C ARG A 21 -9.03 0.85 -1.35
N LEU A 22 -8.19 -0.08 -0.88
CA LEU A 22 -7.08 -0.62 -1.64
C LEU A 22 -7.10 -2.15 -1.58
N SER A 23 -6.84 -2.85 -2.68
CA SER A 23 -6.76 -4.31 -2.66
C SER A 23 -5.36 -4.78 -2.26
N CYS A 24 -5.22 -5.93 -1.60
CA CYS A 24 -3.89 -6.48 -1.25
C CYS A 24 -3.05 -6.74 -2.52
N THR A 25 -3.72 -7.11 -3.61
CA THR A 25 -3.14 -7.33 -4.93
C THR A 25 -2.56 -6.04 -5.49
N MET A 26 -3.22 -4.89 -5.26
CA MET A 26 -2.71 -3.56 -5.64
C MET A 26 -1.54 -3.13 -4.76
N ALA A 27 -1.65 -3.31 -3.43
CA ALA A 27 -0.55 -3.04 -2.49
C ALA A 27 0.71 -3.81 -2.89
N ARG A 28 0.56 -5.07 -3.27
CA ARG A 28 1.67 -5.94 -3.65
C ARG A 28 2.26 -5.56 -5.02
N LYS A 29 1.42 -5.27 -6.02
CA LYS A 29 1.86 -4.70 -7.30
C LYS A 29 2.66 -3.42 -7.12
N LEU A 30 2.16 -2.49 -6.31
CA LEU A 30 2.86 -1.24 -6.00
C LEU A 30 4.20 -1.50 -5.30
N ALA A 31 4.23 -2.45 -4.37
CA ALA A 31 5.46 -2.84 -3.68
C ALA A 31 6.52 -3.35 -4.69
N GLU A 32 6.10 -4.17 -5.64
CA GLU A 32 6.95 -4.72 -6.69
C GLU A 32 7.41 -3.65 -7.69
N GLU A 33 6.52 -2.76 -8.15
CA GLU A 33 6.87 -1.65 -9.05
C GLU A 33 7.84 -0.66 -8.41
N LEU A 34 7.61 -0.31 -7.14
CA LEU A 34 8.45 0.63 -6.40
C LEU A 34 9.73 -0.04 -5.87
N LYS A 35 9.90 -1.36 -6.03
CA LYS A 35 10.95 -2.18 -5.40
C LYS A 35 11.08 -1.93 -3.88
N VAL A 36 9.94 -1.80 -3.22
CA VAL A 36 9.86 -1.61 -1.76
C VAL A 36 9.28 -2.84 -1.08
N THR A 37 9.54 -2.99 0.20
CA THR A 37 8.92 -4.05 1.00
C THR A 37 7.43 -3.79 1.22
N PRO A 38 6.59 -4.84 1.20
CA PRO A 38 5.17 -4.72 1.52
C PRO A 38 4.93 -4.21 2.95
N ALA A 39 5.91 -4.34 3.86
CA ALA A 39 5.88 -3.72 5.17
C ALA A 39 5.78 -2.18 5.12
N SER A 40 6.50 -1.53 4.20
CA SER A 40 6.43 -0.08 4.01
C SER A 40 5.09 0.34 3.40
N ILE A 41 4.53 -0.46 2.49
CA ILE A 41 3.19 -0.24 1.93
C ILE A 41 2.11 -0.40 3.00
N GLY A 42 2.25 -1.40 3.88
CA GLY A 42 1.36 -1.60 5.02
C GLY A 42 1.37 -0.41 5.99
N LYS A 43 2.56 0.13 6.30
CA LYS A 43 2.70 1.37 7.08
C LYS A 43 2.03 2.56 6.41
N ALA A 44 2.25 2.75 5.11
CA ALA A 44 1.63 3.83 4.34
C ALA A 44 0.10 3.72 4.31
N CYS A 45 -0.45 2.52 4.09
CA CYS A 45 -1.89 2.26 4.14
C CYS A 45 -2.46 2.58 5.53
N HIS A 46 -1.75 2.19 6.59
CA HIS A 46 -2.13 2.45 7.97
C HIS A 46 -2.14 3.95 8.28
N GLN A 47 -1.10 4.69 7.87
CA GLN A 47 -1.04 6.15 8.02
C GLN A 47 -2.13 6.89 7.24
N LEU A 48 -2.49 6.41 6.05
CA LEU A 48 -3.56 6.99 5.24
C LEU A 48 -4.96 6.55 5.69
N GLN A 49 -5.07 5.68 6.69
CA GLN A 49 -6.32 5.03 7.11
C GLN A 49 -7.10 4.39 5.95
N ILE A 50 -6.39 3.91 4.92
CA ILE A 50 -6.99 3.26 3.76
C ILE A 50 -7.39 1.84 4.15
N LYS A 51 -8.65 1.47 3.91
CA LYS A 51 -9.13 0.12 4.20
C LYS A 51 -8.66 -0.82 3.12
N ILE A 52 -7.81 -1.78 3.48
CA ILE A 52 -7.41 -2.83 2.56
C ILE A 52 -8.59 -3.81 2.43
N LYS A 53 -9.30 -3.77 1.30
CA LYS A 53 -10.50 -4.58 1.03
C LYS A 53 -10.16 -5.49 -0.15
N ALA A 54 -10.27 -6.80 0.04
CA ALA A 54 -9.70 -7.87 -0.81
C ALA A 54 -8.26 -8.26 -0.41
N CYS A 55 -8.11 -8.83 0.79
CA CYS A 55 -7.08 -9.84 1.01
C CYS A 55 -7.56 -11.12 0.33
N GLU A 56 -7.31 -11.26 -0.97
CA GLU A 56 -7.70 -12.45 -1.74
C GLU A 56 -6.90 -13.70 -1.32
N LEU A 57 -5.84 -13.50 -0.52
CA LEU A 57 -5.35 -14.57 0.34
C LEU A 57 -6.32 -14.70 1.51
N GLY A 58 -7.22 -15.69 1.42
CA GLY A 58 -7.89 -16.26 2.58
C GLY A 58 -6.86 -16.74 3.60
N CYS A 59 -6.34 -15.81 4.39
CA CYS A 59 -5.44 -16.05 5.51
C CYS A 59 -6.22 -15.73 6.79
N PHE A 60 -7.33 -16.48 6.96
CA PHE A 60 -8.30 -16.49 8.06
C PHE A 60 -9.15 -15.23 8.28
#